data_AF-W7YRY4-F1
#
_entry.id   AF-W7YRY4-F1
#
_cell.length_a   1.000
_cell.length_b   1.000
_cell.length_c   1.000
_cell.angle_alpha   90.00
_cell.angle_beta   90.00
_cell.angle_gamma   90.00
#
_symmetry.space_group_name_H-M   'P 1'
#
loop_
_entity.id
_entity.type
_entity.pdbx_description
1 polymer ?
#
loop_
_entity_poly.entity_id
_entity_poly.type
_entity_poly.pdbx_seq_one_letter_code
_entity_poly.pdbx_strand_id
1 'polypeptide(L)'
;MKRISFFALFLLITIASHSQNGLFIGGGLSLISPSNGFDKDHFGFNDVANTGGGISINTLWFFNPLLSLGSELGYAYLPKDKDTWNQSRRGNIKVNYKMTKLTAQGNFYFNDEKIRPYMGVPSAFITYATLLILTPITPAPLTMPR
;
A
#
# COMPACT_ATOMS: atom_id res chain seq x y z
N MET A 1 25.49 -4.07 21.40
CA MET A 1 24.01 -3.98 21.49
C MET A 1 23.60 -2.50 21.40
N LYS A 2 23.33 -1.96 20.21
CA LYS A 2 22.82 -0.59 20.00
C LYS A 2 21.89 -0.57 18.79
N ARG A 3 20.66 -1.05 18.96
CA ARG A 3 19.61 -1.04 17.91
C ARG A 3 18.23 -0.63 18.44
N ILE A 4 18.18 0.16 19.52
CA ILE A 4 16.93 0.60 20.15
C ILE A 4 16.66 2.11 19.91
N SER A 5 17.54 2.82 19.20
CA SER A 5 17.43 4.28 19.11
C SER A 5 16.47 4.81 18.05
N PHE A 6 16.12 4.04 17.01
CA PHE A 6 15.24 4.54 15.94
C PHE A 6 13.75 4.39 16.28
N PHE A 7 13.35 3.31 16.95
CA PHE A 7 11.97 3.12 17.38
C PHE A 7 11.58 4.12 18.49
N ALA A 8 12.49 4.39 19.43
CA ALA A 8 12.26 5.40 20.48
C ALA A 8 12.13 6.82 19.89
N LEU A 9 12.88 7.15 18.82
CA LEU A 9 12.79 8.45 18.17
C LEU A 9 11.45 8.63 17.42
N PHE A 10 10.96 7.58 16.75
CA PHE A 10 9.66 7.62 16.06
C PHE A 10 8.49 7.73 17.07
N LEU A 11 8.63 7.10 18.23
CA LEU A 11 7.63 7.14 19.30
C LEU A 11 7.64 8.47 20.09
N LEU A 12 8.75 9.22 20.07
CA LEU A 12 8.85 10.54 20.70
C LEU A 12 8.29 11.66 19.82
N ILE A 13 8.36 11.52 18.49
CA ILE A 13 7.78 12.51 17.56
C ILE A 13 6.25 12.53 17.67
N THR A 14 5.60 11.39 17.94
CA THR A 14 4.15 11.33 18.11
C THR A 14 3.63 11.95 19.43
N ILE A 15 4.49 12.15 20.43
CA ILE A 15 4.07 12.66 21.75
C ILE A 15 4.21 14.20 21.84
N ALA A 16 4.98 14.84 20.96
CA ALA A 16 5.31 16.26 21.07
C ALA A 16 4.42 17.23 20.25
N SER A 17 3.52 16.75 19.40
CA SER A 17 2.70 17.63 18.54
C SER A 17 1.45 18.15 19.26
N HIS A 18 1.64 18.89 20.36
CA HIS A 18 0.61 19.71 20.99
C HIS A 18 0.65 21.13 20.40
N SER A 19 0.53 21.25 19.07
CA SER A 19 0.36 22.55 18.42
C SER A 19 -1.01 22.60 17.78
N GLN A 20 -1.89 23.43 18.33
CA GLN A 20 -3.25 23.68 17.84
C GLN A 20 -3.28 24.32 16.42
N ASN A 21 -2.11 24.65 15.85
CA ASN A 21 -1.87 24.95 14.44
C ASN A 21 -0.48 24.41 14.09
N GLY A 22 -0.40 23.33 13.32
CA GLY A 22 0.87 22.62 13.22
C GLY A 22 0.96 21.63 12.08
N LEU A 23 2.21 21.38 11.69
CA LEU A 23 2.56 20.30 10.78
C LEU A 23 2.75 19.02 11.59
N PHE A 24 2.03 17.98 11.20
CA PHE A 24 2.21 16.63 11.67
C PHE A 24 2.79 15.79 10.53
N ILE A 25 3.84 15.04 10.83
CA ILE A 25 4.43 14.07 9.91
C ILE A 25 4.35 12.71 10.58
N GLY A 26 3.81 11.73 9.86
CA GLY A 26 3.64 10.38 10.34
C GLY A 26 3.91 9.36 9.25
N GLY A 27 3.61 8.12 9.57
CA GLY A 27 3.60 7.04 8.61
C GLY A 27 2.83 5.85 9.17
N GLY A 28 2.57 4.87 8.32
CA GLY A 28 1.77 3.72 8.69
C GLY A 28 2.11 2.48 7.88
N LEU A 29 1.83 1.33 8.48
CA LEU A 29 1.77 0.05 7.79
C LEU A 29 0.32 -0.20 7.38
N SER A 30 0.12 -0.74 6.19
CA SER A 30 -1.21 -1.04 5.64
C SER A 30 -1.26 -2.46 5.10
N LEU A 31 -2.45 -3.05 5.17
CA LEU A 31 -2.81 -4.24 4.41
C LEU A 31 -3.75 -3.80 3.30
N ILE A 32 -3.41 -4.14 2.05
CA ILE A 32 -4.17 -3.74 0.87
C ILE A 32 -4.76 -5.00 0.26
N SER A 33 -6.09 -5.08 0.28
CA SER A 33 -6.84 -6.17 -0.36
C SER A 33 -7.43 -5.66 -1.68
N PRO A 34 -7.02 -6.23 -2.83
CA PRO A 34 -7.68 -5.98 -4.11
C PRO A 34 -9.18 -6.32 -4.05
N SER A 35 -9.98 -5.57 -4.80
CA SER A 35 -11.40 -5.84 -5.01
C SER A 35 -11.77 -5.49 -6.44
N ASN A 36 -12.73 -6.22 -7.01
CA ASN A 36 -13.29 -5.92 -8.34
C ASN A 36 -14.40 -4.86 -8.28
N GLY A 37 -14.62 -4.25 -7.11
CA GLY A 37 -15.71 -3.27 -6.93
C GLY A 37 -17.07 -3.95 -6.86
N PHE A 38 -18.06 -3.40 -7.55
CA PHE A 38 -19.44 -3.91 -7.57
C PHE A 38 -19.70 -4.98 -8.64
N ASP A 39 -18.74 -5.23 -9.52
CA ASP A 39 -18.86 -6.18 -10.62
C ASP A 39 -18.01 -7.41 -10.33
N LYS A 40 -18.69 -8.54 -10.08
CA LYS A 40 -18.03 -9.81 -9.77
C LYS A 40 -17.90 -10.73 -10.97
N ASP A 41 -18.59 -10.41 -12.07
CA ASP A 41 -18.73 -11.29 -13.22
C ASP A 41 -17.68 -10.98 -14.31
N HIS A 42 -17.00 -9.84 -14.20
CA HIS A 42 -15.93 -9.42 -15.09
C HIS A 42 -14.55 -9.54 -14.45
N PHE A 43 -13.56 -9.83 -15.31
CA PHE A 43 -12.15 -9.88 -14.93
C PHE A 43 -11.69 -8.55 -14.34
N GLY A 44 -11.23 -8.58 -13.10
CA GLY A 44 -10.79 -7.39 -12.37
C GLY A 44 -9.47 -7.60 -11.62
N PHE A 45 -9.04 -6.56 -10.91
CA PHE A 45 -7.73 -6.54 -10.28
C PHE A 45 -7.55 -7.61 -9.17
N ASN A 46 -8.63 -8.05 -8.54
CA ASN A 46 -8.62 -9.14 -7.54
C ASN A 46 -8.36 -10.53 -8.14
N ASP A 47 -8.56 -10.69 -9.45
CA ASP A 47 -8.27 -11.95 -10.13
C ASP A 47 -6.76 -12.10 -10.37
N VAL A 48 -6.04 -10.97 -10.50
CA VAL A 48 -4.62 -10.95 -10.82
C VAL A 48 -3.70 -10.62 -9.64
N ALA A 49 -4.19 -10.00 -8.57
CA ALA A 49 -3.41 -9.60 -7.40
C ALA A 49 -4.01 -10.16 -6.10
N ASN A 50 -3.16 -10.60 -5.16
CA ASN A 50 -3.58 -10.96 -3.80
C ASN A 50 -3.41 -9.79 -2.84
N THR A 51 -3.92 -9.96 -1.62
CA THR A 51 -3.69 -9.04 -0.51
C THR A 51 -2.19 -8.85 -0.26
N GLY A 52 -1.78 -7.60 -0.15
CA GLY A 52 -0.40 -7.18 0.01
C GLY A 52 -0.17 -6.30 1.23
N GLY A 53 1.11 -6.10 1.56
CA GLY A 53 1.54 -5.16 2.59
C GLY A 53 1.96 -3.83 1.96
N GLY A 54 1.74 -2.74 2.69
CA GLY A 54 2.16 -1.41 2.28
C GLY A 54 2.75 -0.60 3.43
N ILE A 55 3.56 0.38 3.06
CA ILE A 55 4.10 1.39 3.94
C ILE A 55 3.70 2.76 3.41
N SER A 56 3.53 3.72 4.30
CA SER A 56 3.16 5.09 3.93
C SER A 56 3.85 6.10 4.80
N ILE A 57 4.08 7.28 4.23
CA ILE A 57 4.46 8.48 4.94
C ILE A 57 3.37 9.51 4.67
N ASN A 58 2.87 10.14 5.72
CA ASN A 58 1.82 11.13 5.62
C ASN A 58 2.24 12.44 6.27
N THR A 59 1.70 13.53 5.74
CA THR A 59 1.87 14.89 6.26
C THR A 59 0.50 15.51 6.41
N LEU A 60 0.22 16.10 7.56
CA LEU A 60 -1.03 16.81 7.86
C LEU A 60 -0.68 18.22 8.33
N TRP A 61 -1.33 19.22 7.77
CA TRP A 61 -1.25 20.60 8.20
C TRP A 61 -2.58 21.01 8.81
N PHE A 62 -2.57 21.28 10.11
CA PHE A 62 -3.71 21.79 10.86
C PHE A 62 -3.72 23.31 10.78
N PHE A 63 -4.71 23.86 10.08
CA PHE A 63 -4.96 25.30 9.98
C PHE A 63 -5.96 25.79 11.04
N ASN A 64 -6.65 24.86 11.70
CA ASN A 64 -7.30 25.07 12.99
C ASN A 64 -7.39 23.70 13.72
N PRO A 65 -7.90 23.64 14.97
CA PRO A 65 -8.01 22.37 15.67
C PRO A 65 -8.89 21.35 14.92
N LEU A 66 -10.01 21.76 14.32
CA LEU A 66 -11.00 20.83 13.77
C LEU A 66 -10.79 20.49 12.29
N LEU A 67 -9.80 21.07 11.62
CA LEU A 67 -9.59 20.91 10.19
C LEU A 67 -8.11 20.74 9.86
N SER A 68 -7.83 19.80 8.96
CA SER A 68 -6.49 19.64 8.40
C SER A 68 -6.51 19.36 6.89
N LEU A 69 -5.46 19.79 6.21
CA LEU A 69 -5.13 19.35 4.86
C LEU A 69 -3.95 18.41 4.95
N GLY A 70 -3.93 17.38 4.12
CA GLY A 70 -2.92 16.35 4.19
C GLY A 70 -2.51 15.79 2.86
N SER A 71 -1.34 15.18 2.85
CA SER A 71 -0.86 14.35 1.75
C SER A 71 -0.29 13.04 2.27
N GLU A 72 -0.47 11.97 1.52
CA GLU A 72 0.12 10.66 1.80
C GLU A 72 0.86 10.14 0.58
N LEU A 73 2.11 9.71 0.78
CA LEU A 73 2.84 8.90 -0.20
C LEU A 73 2.90 7.47 0.34
N GLY A 74 2.25 6.55 -0.37
CA GLY A 74 2.19 5.14 -0.05
C GLY A 74 2.91 4.29 -1.09
N TYR A 75 3.57 3.24 -0.63
CA TYR A 75 4.11 2.17 -1.47
C TYR A 75 3.61 0.82 -0.96
N ALA A 76 3.18 -0.04 -1.87
CA ALA A 76 2.69 -1.36 -1.53
C ALA A 76 3.19 -2.43 -2.48
N TYR A 77 3.30 -3.64 -1.93
CA TYR A 77 3.67 -4.83 -2.66
C TYR A 77 2.55 -5.87 -2.54
N LEU A 78 1.99 -6.23 -3.69
CA LEU A 78 0.94 -7.24 -3.80
C LEU A 78 1.57 -8.48 -4.46
N PRO A 79 1.92 -9.51 -3.67
CA PRO A 79 2.44 -10.75 -4.22
C PRO A 79 1.36 -11.45 -5.04
N LYS A 80 1.76 -12.18 -6.07
CA LYS A 80 0.87 -13.07 -6.80
C LYS A 80 1.19 -14.52 -6.48
N ASP A 81 0.14 -15.23 -6.11
CA ASP A 81 0.16 -16.69 -5.93
C ASP A 81 -0.95 -17.40 -6.72
N LYS A 82 -1.60 -16.70 -7.67
CA LYS A 82 -2.68 -17.26 -8.51
C LYS A 82 -2.19 -17.48 -9.93
N ASP A 83 -2.41 -18.66 -10.51
CA ASP A 83 -2.01 -19.02 -11.88
C ASP A 83 -2.91 -18.36 -12.94
N THR A 84 -2.82 -17.04 -13.12
CA THR A 84 -3.71 -16.30 -14.04
C THR A 84 -3.35 -16.40 -15.53
N TRP A 85 -2.13 -16.81 -15.88
CA TRP A 85 -1.73 -16.89 -17.29
C TRP A 85 -0.81 -18.08 -17.54
N ASN A 86 -1.39 -19.19 -17.99
CA ASN A 86 -0.63 -20.31 -18.55
C ASN A 86 -0.43 -20.04 -20.05
N GLN A 87 0.73 -19.50 -20.43
CA GLN A 87 1.09 -19.43 -21.84
C GLN A 87 1.62 -20.80 -22.26
N SER A 88 0.93 -21.42 -23.22
CA SER A 88 1.14 -22.79 -23.74
C SER A 88 2.56 -23.11 -24.27
N ARG A 89 3.50 -22.15 -24.24
CA ARG A 89 4.91 -22.33 -24.61
C ARG A 89 5.93 -21.67 -23.66
N ARG A 90 5.51 -21.00 -22.59
CA ARG A 90 6.42 -20.21 -21.70
C ARG A 90 6.35 -20.58 -20.21
N GLY A 91 5.50 -21.54 -19.84
CA GLY A 91 5.34 -21.96 -18.45
C GLY A 91 4.55 -20.95 -17.62
N ASN A 92 4.58 -21.12 -16.30
CA ASN A 92 3.80 -20.30 -15.38
C ASN A 92 4.42 -18.90 -15.20
N ILE A 93 3.65 -17.84 -15.47
CA ILE A 93 4.10 -16.45 -15.36
C ILE A 93 3.73 -15.89 -13.97
N LYS A 94 4.75 -15.72 -13.13
CA LYS A 94 4.62 -15.01 -11.84
C LYS A 94 4.74 -13.51 -12.05
N VAL A 95 3.72 -12.78 -11.62
CA VAL A 95 3.55 -11.34 -11.83
C VAL A 95 3.28 -10.69 -10.50
N ASN A 96 4.26 -9.99 -9.93
CA ASN A 96 4.06 -9.24 -8.70
C ASN A 96 3.70 -7.79 -9.01
N TYR A 97 2.83 -7.18 -8.21
CA TYR A 97 2.44 -5.79 -8.40
C TYR A 97 3.07 -4.91 -7.34
N LYS A 98 3.63 -3.80 -7.79
CA LYS A 98 4.04 -2.68 -6.96
C LYS A 98 3.05 -1.56 -7.18
N MET A 99 2.53 -1.01 -6.10
CA MET A 99 1.60 0.11 -6.16
C MET A 99 2.23 1.30 -5.47
N THR A 100 2.22 2.44 -6.14
CA THR A 100 2.56 3.73 -5.53
C THR A 100 1.31 4.58 -5.53
N LYS A 101 1.03 5.21 -4.39
CA LYS A 101 -0.15 6.05 -4.20
C LYS A 101 0.30 7.42 -3.70
N LEU A 102 -0.17 8.47 -4.35
CA LEU A 102 -0.10 9.83 -3.84
C LEU A 102 -1.54 10.29 -3.54
N THR A 103 -1.81 10.61 -2.29
CA THR A 103 -3.12 11.09 -1.85
C THR A 103 -3.01 12.53 -1.39
N ALA A 104 -3.97 13.36 -1.74
CA ALA A 104 -4.28 14.61 -1.06
C ALA A 104 -5.61 14.45 -0.32
N GLN A 105 -5.73 14.94 0.91
CA GLN A 105 -6.95 14.77 1.69
C GLN A 105 -7.28 16.00 2.53
N GLY A 106 -8.56 16.31 2.68
CA GLY A 106 -9.05 17.22 3.72
C GLY A 106 -9.70 16.42 4.84
N ASN A 107 -9.46 16.79 6.09
CA ASN A 107 -10.04 16.12 7.25
C ASN A 107 -10.81 17.12 8.13
N PHE A 108 -11.95 16.68 8.65
CA PHE A 108 -12.73 17.35 9.70
C PHE A 108 -12.74 16.47 10.95
N TYR A 109 -12.31 17.02 12.08
CA TYR A 109 -12.27 16.36 13.38
C TYR A 109 -13.48 16.78 14.20
N PHE A 110 -14.10 15.84 14.90
CA PHE A 110 -15.30 16.12 15.70
C PHE A 110 -14.98 16.79 17.05
N ASN A 111 -13.74 16.73 17.51
CA ASN A 111 -13.29 17.34 18.76
C ASN A 111 -11.77 17.69 18.73
N ASP A 112 -11.30 18.38 19.77
CA ASP A 112 -9.90 18.74 20.00
C ASP A 112 -9.24 17.99 21.17
N GLU A 113 -9.85 16.90 21.61
CA GLU A 113 -9.38 16.10 22.72
C GLU A 113 -8.24 15.14 22.31
N LYS A 114 -7.82 14.25 23.23
CA LYS A 114 -6.75 13.28 22.95
C LYS A 114 -7.15 12.24 21.89
N ILE A 115 -8.41 11.81 21.91
CA ILE A 115 -8.96 10.89 20.90
C ILE A 115 -9.82 11.74 19.99
N ARG A 116 -9.42 11.81 18.72
CA ARG A 116 -9.99 12.72 17.73
C ARG A 116 -10.61 11.95 16.58
N PRO A 117 -11.86 11.50 16.71
CA PRO A 117 -12.59 10.95 15.57
C PRO A 117 -12.63 12.00 14.46
N TYR A 118 -12.50 11.56 13.21
CA TYR A 118 -12.50 12.46 12.06
C TYR A 118 -13.17 11.83 10.84
N MET A 119 -13.64 12.68 9.95
CA MET A 119 -14.05 12.33 8.60
C MET A 119 -13.08 12.97 7.61
N GLY A 120 -12.73 12.24 6.57
CA GLY A 120 -11.80 12.69 5.54
C GLY A 120 -12.39 12.58 4.14
N VAL A 121 -12.04 13.52 3.27
CA VAL A 121 -12.30 13.46 1.83
C VAL A 121 -10.96 13.31 1.11
N PRO A 122 -10.57 12.08 0.73
CA PRO A 122 -9.33 11.84 0.00
C PRO A 122 -9.53 11.94 -1.51
N SER A 123 -8.51 12.45 -2.19
CA SER A 123 -8.31 12.33 -3.64
C SER A 123 -6.97 11.66 -3.86
N ALA A 124 -6.96 10.54 -4.59
CA ALA A 124 -5.78 9.71 -4.75
C ALA A 124 -5.41 9.52 -6.22
N PHE A 125 -4.13 9.67 -6.52
CA PHE A 125 -3.51 9.23 -7.75
C PHE A 125 -2.74 7.94 -7.47
N ILE A 126 -3.07 6.87 -8.21
CA ILE A 126 -2.51 5.54 -7.99
C ILE A 126 -1.84 5.06 -9.27
N THR A 127 -0.60 4.58 -9.15
CA THR A 127 0.14 3.94 -10.25
C THR A 127 0.50 2.51 -9.88
N TYR A 128 0.39 1.62 -10.87
CA TYR A 128 0.75 0.21 -10.75
C TYR A 128 1.93 -0.09 -11.67
N ALA A 129 2.93 -0.76 -11.10
CA ALA A 129 4.07 -1.29 -11.85
C ALA A 129 4.12 -2.81 -11.70
N THR A 130 4.32 -3.48 -12.83
CA THR A 130 4.35 -4.93 -12.93
C THR A 130 5.79 -5.44 -12.85
N LEU A 131 6.07 -6.35 -11.92
CA LEU A 131 7.32 -7.10 -11.87
C LEU A 131 7.08 -8.50 -12.41
N LEU A 132 7.67 -8.80 -13.56
CA LEU A 132 7.48 -10.06 -14.27
C LEU A 132 8.70 -10.96 -14.01
N ILE A 133 8.47 -12.09 -13.33
CA ILE A 133 9.51 -13.10 -13.07
C ILE A 133 9.18 -14.30 -13.96
N LEU A 134 9.95 -14.48 -15.03
CA LEU A 134 9.84 -15.63 -15.92
C LEU A 134 10.57 -16.81 -15.28
N THR A 135 9.84 -17.89 -15.01
CA THR A 135 10.48 -19.17 -14.65
C THR A 135 10.60 -19.99 -15.93
N PRO A 136 11.82 -20.22 -16.46
CA PRO A 136 11.98 -21.01 -17.68
C PRO A 136 11.51 -22.45 -17.44
N ILE A 137 10.91 -23.05 -18.48
CA ILE A 137 10.57 -24.46 -18.49
C ILE A 137 11.88 -25.24 -18.56
N THR A 138 12.23 -26.02 -17.54
CA THR A 138 13.33 -26.99 -17.65
C THR A 138 12.91 -28.02 -18.70
N PRO A 139 13.65 -28.18 -19.81
CA PRO A 139 13.30 -29.23 -20.77
C PRO A 139 13.37 -30.58 -20.06
N ALA A 140 12.30 -31.37 -20.18
CA ALA A 140 12.31 -32.74 -19.69
C ALA A 140 13.51 -33.48 -20.31
N PRO A 141 14.28 -34.26 -19.53
CA PRO A 141 15.36 -35.05 -20.12
C PRO A 141 14.76 -35.95 -21.19
N LEU A 142 15.28 -35.85 -22.41
CA LEU A 142 14.95 -36.74 -23.52
C LEU A 142 15.27 -38.17 -23.08
N THR A 143 14.25 -38.93 -22.68
CA THR A 143 14.37 -40.38 -22.58
C THR A 143 14.51 -40.91 -24.00
N MET A 144 15.73 -41.24 -24.40
CA MET A 144 15.94 -41.99 -25.64
C MET A 144 15.29 -43.38 -25.47
N PRO A 145 14.44 -43.82 -26.42
CA PRO A 145 14.04 -45.23 -26.46
C PRO A 145 15.29 -46.08 -26.73
N ARG A 146 15.47 -47.13 -25.93
CA ARG A 146 16.49 -48.17 -26.15
C ARG A 146 16.12 -49.04 -27.34
#